data_AF-A0AAV0X6H4-F1
#
_entry.id   AF-A0AAV0X6H4-F1
#
_cell.length_a   1.000
_cell.length_b   1.000
_cell.length_c   1.000
_cell.angle_alpha   90.00
_cell.angle_beta   90.00
_cell.angle_gamma   90.00
#
_symmetry.space_group_name_H-M   'P 1'
#
loop_
_entity.id
_entity.type
_entity.pdbx_description
1 polymer ?
#
loop_
_entity_poly.entity_id
_entity_poly.type
_entity_poly.pdbx_seq_one_letter_code
_entity_poly.pdbx_strand_id
1 'polypeptide(L)'
;MRNDFLSKVKLMRFNANMIHDNWSTDSKINVNERLTKNRRTSFSKTKLACKEKLYKYVWVNKAEILAKKEDGGKTLRIKSDKDISKL
;
A
#
# COMPACT_ATOMS: atom_id res chain seq x y z
N MET A 1 6.77 17.02 3.29
CA MET A 1 6.21 16.70 4.62
C MET A 1 5.58 15.30 4.69
N ARG A 2 4.46 15.00 4.00
CA ARG A 2 3.80 13.66 4.10
C ARG A 2 4.68 12.47 3.69
N ASN A 3 5.27 12.52 2.49
CA ASN A 3 6.06 11.39 1.97
C ASN A 3 7.33 11.15 2.81
N ASP A 4 7.92 12.23 3.30
CA ASP A 4 9.07 12.20 4.21
C ASP A 4 8.70 11.48 5.51
N PHE A 5 7.57 11.82 6.13
CA PHE A 5 7.08 11.13 7.33
C PHE A 5 6.89 9.62 7.11
N LEU A 6 6.18 9.22 6.04
CA LEU A 6 5.95 7.80 5.75
C LEU A 6 7.25 7.04 5.48
N SER A 7 8.22 7.68 4.84
CA SER A 7 9.54 7.09 4.60
C SER A 7 10.30 6.89 5.92
N LYS A 8 10.32 7.90 6.80
CA LYS A 8 10.96 7.84 8.11
C LYS A 8 10.36 6.75 9.00
N VAL A 9 9.02 6.69 9.10
CA VAL A 9 8.33 5.67 9.90
C VAL A 9 8.67 4.24 9.43
N LYS A 10 8.74 4.01 8.11
CA LYS A 10 9.13 2.70 7.55
C LYS A 10 10.57 2.32 7.91
N LEU A 11 11.49 3.29 7.91
CA LEU A 11 12.89 3.07 8.28
C LEU A 11 13.06 2.81 9.79
N MET A 12 12.26 3.47 10.62
CA MET A 12 12.34 3.39 12.08
C MET A 12 11.79 2.08 12.68
N ARG A 13 11.14 1.21 11.89
CA ARG A 13 10.43 0.00 12.38
C ARG A 13 9.49 0.33 13.55
N PHE A 14 8.70 1.38 13.37
CA PHE A 14 7.84 1.99 14.39
C PHE A 14 6.99 0.95 15.16
N ASN A 15 7.03 1.01 16.48
CA ASN A 15 6.35 0.09 17.39
C ASN A 15 5.57 0.85 18.49
N ALA A 16 4.77 0.12 19.26
CA ALA A 16 3.88 0.70 20.27
C ALA A 16 4.65 1.35 21.42
N ASN A 17 5.81 0.81 21.80
CA ASN A 17 6.68 1.39 22.83
C ASN A 17 7.12 2.82 22.49
N MET A 18 7.35 3.12 21.20
CA MET A 18 7.71 4.48 20.73
C MET A 18 6.57 5.51 20.84
N ILE A 19 5.35 5.08 21.19
CA ILE A 19 4.20 5.96 21.49
C ILE A 19 4.08 6.14 23.01
N HIS A 20 4.32 5.06 23.76
CA HIS A 20 4.24 5.04 25.21
C HIS A 20 5.19 3.98 25.78
N ASP A 21 6.13 4.40 26.62
CA ASP A 21 7.31 3.63 27.04
C ASP A 21 7.01 2.30 27.77
N ASN A 22 5.77 2.08 28.20
CA ASN A 22 5.30 0.84 28.82
C ASN A 22 4.55 -0.10 27.87
N TRP A 23 4.44 0.24 26.58
CA TRP A 23 3.81 -0.63 25.58
C TRP A 23 4.81 -1.60 24.96
N SER A 24 4.28 -2.66 24.34
CA SER A 24 5.09 -3.72 23.74
C SER A 24 5.99 -3.21 22.61
N THR A 25 7.24 -3.66 22.60
CA THR A 25 8.22 -3.43 21.52
C THR A 25 7.96 -4.34 20.31
N ASP A 26 7.25 -5.45 20.49
CA ASP A 26 6.88 -6.40 19.43
C ASP A 26 5.66 -5.96 18.63
N SER A 27 4.83 -5.08 19.22
CA SER A 27 3.64 -4.53 18.58
C SER A 27 4.02 -3.48 17.53
N LYS A 28 4.15 -3.91 16.28
CA LYS A 28 4.45 -3.04 15.13
C LYS A 28 3.29 -2.10 14.82
N ILE A 29 3.58 -0.82 14.66
CA ILE A 29 2.61 0.19 14.23
C ILE A 29 2.78 0.43 12.73
N ASN A 30 1.72 0.19 11.96
CA ASN A 30 1.71 0.43 10.52
C ASN A 30 1.09 1.78 10.20
N VAL A 31 1.87 2.68 9.60
CA VAL A 31 1.39 3.98 9.14
C VAL A 31 1.21 3.95 7.62
N ASN A 32 0.01 4.28 7.16
CA ASN A 32 -0.37 4.26 5.76
C ASN A 32 -1.00 5.59 5.32
N GLU A 33 -0.98 5.85 4.01
CA GLU A 33 -1.72 6.96 3.43
C GLU A 33 -3.24 6.75 3.60
N ARG A 34 -3.95 7.80 4.03
CA ARG A 34 -5.42 7.78 4.06
C ARG A 34 -5.95 7.95 2.64
N LEU A 35 -6.72 6.97 2.18
CA LEU A 35 -7.42 7.00 0.89
C LEU A 35 -8.88 7.45 1.04
N THR A 36 -9.41 8.12 0.01
CA THR A 36 -10.86 8.38 -0.09
C THR A 36 -11.65 7.08 -0.17
N LYS A 37 -12.96 7.11 0.14
CA LYS A 37 -13.83 5.93 0.05
C LYS A 37 -13.73 5.25 -1.32
N ASN A 38 -13.84 6.03 -2.39
CA ASN A 38 -13.76 5.52 -3.77
C ASN A 38 -12.40 4.88 -4.06
N ARG A 39 -11.29 5.49 -3.62
CA ARG A 39 -9.94 4.93 -3.79
C ARG A 39 -9.76 3.62 -3.01
N ARG A 40 -10.31 3.51 -1.79
CA ARG A 40 -10.29 2.25 -1.04
C ARG A 40 -11.05 1.14 -1.76
N THR A 41 -12.22 1.45 -2.32
CA THR A 41 -13.00 0.49 -3.12
C THR A 41 -12.22 0.04 -4.36
N SER A 42 -11.66 0.98 -5.13
CA SER A 42 -10.83 0.65 -6.30
C SER A 42 -9.60 -0.18 -5.92
N PHE A 43 -8.95 0.10 -4.79
CA PHE A 43 -7.81 -0.67 -4.31
C PHE A 43 -8.21 -2.11 -3.94
N SER A 44 -9.36 -2.30 -3.29
CA SER A 44 -9.89 -3.63 -2.98
C SER A 44 -10.17 -4.44 -4.26
N LYS A 45 -10.89 -3.85 -5.23
CA LYS A 45 -11.15 -4.46 -6.55
C LYS A 45 -9.85 -4.84 -7.26
N THR A 46 -8.86 -3.94 -7.24
CA THR A 46 -7.55 -4.17 -7.87
C THR A 46 -6.84 -5.36 -7.24
N LYS A 47 -6.81 -5.44 -5.89
CA LYS A 47 -6.20 -6.57 -5.19
C LYS A 47 -6.85 -7.91 -5.55
N LEU A 48 -8.18 -7.95 -5.67
CA LEU A 48 -8.90 -9.16 -6.04
C LEU A 48 -8.51 -9.62 -7.46
N ALA A 49 -8.59 -8.73 -8.45
CA ALA A 49 -8.22 -9.04 -9.82
C ALA A 49 -6.73 -9.44 -9.95
N CYS A 50 -5.85 -8.76 -9.23
CA CYS A 50 -4.43 -9.10 -9.18
C CYS A 50 -4.17 -10.49 -8.59
N LYS A 51 -4.92 -10.88 -7.55
CA LYS A 51 -4.83 -12.21 -6.95
C LYS A 51 -5.22 -13.30 -7.95
N GLU A 52 -6.34 -13.10 -8.66
CA GLU A 52 -6.81 -14.03 -9.70
C GLU A 52 -5.80 -14.17 -10.85
N LYS A 53 -5.12 -13.09 -11.21
CA LYS A 53 -4.16 -13.02 -12.32
C LYS A 53 -2.69 -13.21 -11.89
N LEU A 54 -2.46 -13.66 -10.67
CA LEU A 54 -1.15 -13.98 -10.10
C LEU A 54 -0.14 -12.82 -10.15
N TYR A 55 -0.61 -11.59 -9.93
CA TYR A 55 0.28 -10.44 -9.75
C TYR A 55 0.99 -10.54 -8.40
N LYS A 56 2.32 -10.46 -8.44
CA LYS A 56 3.16 -10.55 -7.23
C LYS A 56 2.99 -9.34 -6.29
N TYR A 57 2.76 -8.15 -6.84
CA TYR A 57 2.75 -6.91 -6.05
C TYR A 57 1.56 -6.02 -6.36
N VAL A 58 0.90 -5.53 -5.31
CA VAL A 58 -0.13 -4.47 -5.37
C VAL A 58 0.03 -3.55 -4.17
N TRP A 59 0.24 -2.25 -4.41
CA TRP A 59 0.49 -1.28 -3.35
C TRP A 59 -0.04 0.11 -3.68
N VAL A 60 0.02 0.98 -2.67
CA VAL A 60 -0.34 2.40 -2.80
C VAL A 60 0.92 3.23 -2.65
N ASN A 61 1.11 4.20 -3.53
CA ASN A 61 2.16 5.20 -3.43
C ASN A 61 1.64 6.55 -3.93
N LYS A 62 1.81 7.62 -3.15
CA LYS A 62 1.31 8.97 -3.49
C LYS A 62 -0.19 8.97 -3.86
N ALA A 63 -1.01 8.21 -3.14
CA ALA A 63 -2.45 7.98 -3.42
C ALA A 63 -2.77 7.34 -4.80
N GLU A 64 -1.77 6.78 -5.47
CA GLU A 64 -1.90 6.01 -6.70
C GLU A 64 -1.86 4.52 -6.38
N ILE A 65 -2.71 3.75 -7.06
CA ILE A 65 -2.73 2.30 -6.96
C ILE A 65 -1.80 1.75 -8.02
N LEU A 66 -0.82 0.94 -7.60
CA LEU A 66 0.19 0.36 -8.46
C LEU A 66 0.14 -1.17 -8.37
N ALA A 67 0.38 -1.84 -9.49
CA ALA A 67 0.45 -3.30 -9.58
C ALA A 67 1.67 -3.71 -10.41
N LYS A 68 2.27 -4.84 -10.08
CA LYS A 68 3.40 -5.40 -10.82
C LYS A 68 3.33 -6.93 -10.77
N LYS A 69 3.42 -7.55 -11.95
CA LYS A 69 3.14 -8.99 -12.10
C LYS A 69 4.26 -9.86 -11.54
N GLU A 70 5.50 -9.48 -11.81
CA GLU A 70 6.70 -10.24 -11.47
C GLU A 70 7.87 -9.31 -11.13
N ASP A 71 8.96 -9.85 -10.61
CA ASP A 71 10.18 -9.08 -10.35
C ASP A 71 10.76 -8.52 -11.65
N GLY A 72 11.33 -7.31 -11.63
CA GLY A 72 11.84 -6.67 -12.85
C GLY A 72 10.76 -6.20 -13.85
N GLY A 73 9.54 -6.74 -13.81
CA GLY A 73 8.44 -6.37 -14.70
C GLY A 73 7.97 -4.91 -14.61
N LYS A 74 7.15 -4.50 -15.59
CA LYS A 74 6.58 -3.15 -15.65
C LYS A 74 5.62 -2.90 -14.49
N THR A 75 5.74 -1.71 -13.89
CA THR A 75 4.74 -1.24 -12.91
C THR A 75 3.57 -0.62 -13.66
N LEU A 76 2.38 -1.15 -13.40
CA LEU A 76 1.12 -0.64 -13.92
C LEU A 76 0.48 0.30 -12.91
N ARG A 77 -0.12 1.38 -13.40
CA ARG A 77 -0.87 2.32 -12.59
C ARG A 77 -2.36 2.17 -12.87
N ILE A 78 -3.14 1.94 -11.82
CA ILE A 78 -4.58 1.71 -11.89
C ILE A 78 -5.32 2.98 -11.49
N LYS A 79 -6.00 3.59 -12.46
CA LYS A 79 -6.75 4.85 -12.27
C LYS A 79 -8.26 4.62 -12.26
N SER A 80 -8.72 3.56 -12.92
CA SER A 80 -10.13 3.29 -13.17
C SER A 80 -10.45 1.79 -13.19
N ASP A 81 -11.74 1.46 -13.14
CA ASP A 81 -12.20 0.07 -13.28
C ASP A 81 -11.84 -0.51 -14.66
N LYS A 82 -11.73 0.32 -15.71
CA LYS A 82 -11.24 -0.12 -17.04
C LYS A 82 -9.81 -0.62 -17.01
N ASP A 83 -8.95 -0.04 -16.15
CA ASP A 83 -7.58 -0.50 -15.99
C ASP A 83 -7.54 -1.85 -15.29
N ILE A 84 -8.46 -2.08 -14.34
CA ILE A 84 -8.60 -3.36 -13.63
C ILE A 84 -9.00 -4.48 -14.60
N SER A 85 -9.92 -4.21 -15.53
CA SER A 85 -10.31 -5.17 -16.57
C SER A 85 -9.14 -5.56 -17.48
N LYS A 86 -8.14 -4.69 -17.65
CA LYS A 86 -6.96 -4.88 -18.50
C LYS A 86 -5.76 -5.51 -17.79
N LEU A 87 -5.80 -5.67 -16.46
CA LEU A 87 -4.77 -6.39 -15.70
C LEU A 87 -4.63 -7.82 -16.21
#